data_AF-A0A971N1F4-F1
#
_entry.id   AF-A0A971N1F4-F1
#
_cell.length_a   1.000
_cell.length_b   1.000
_cell.length_c   1.000
_cell.angle_alpha   90.00
_cell.angle_beta   90.00
_cell.angle_gamma   90.00
#
_symmetry.space_group_name_H-M   'P 1'
#
loop_
_entity.id
_entity.type
_entity.pdbx_description
1 polymer ?
#
loop_
_entity_poly.entity_id
_entity_poly.type
_entity_poly.pdbx_seq_one_letter_code
_entity_poly.pdbx_strand_id
1 'polypeptide(L)'
;MPLPRSGSKVNTRTKTRQLVITALFLAMALALSIFESLLPALPTPIPMRYGLANVAVMAALLYLPYSSAAFVTVGKSLYVFSTRGLLAGMTSLSGSLLSLLAMIVLFKASRKKVPLLVLSVTGALFHNFGQFLIFLLISAVPVSWTYIVGLLLVLALATGTISSLILKAVQRPMESWLKYSTHILLAIMLIPLTVFSFSCAPADKLPQRQEAIFTKYLDTVSRLIVYTDDDQEFEGWRSMLEQRLDEIDQKFNIFDDSEGNLNNLKDLNDQAGIAAVALDEETIKLLELGIEAEEQTGGRVNIMFGAVTSLWHEARQHSLANPDDARIPAGDLLKEAAAHCDINDLILDHAAGTAFIRDPKASVDVGAIAKGYALDLLVKDLKLAGAENFLLDLGGNIYAGGINILKNSK
;
A
#
# COMPACT_ATOMS: atom_id res chain seq x y z
N MET A 1 37.78 20.12 -14.31
CA MET A 1 38.15 19.57 -15.64
C MET A 1 37.22 20.18 -16.68
N PRO A 2 37.72 20.64 -17.84
CA PRO A 2 36.89 21.37 -18.80
C PRO A 2 35.84 20.45 -19.44
N LEU A 3 34.66 21.01 -19.66
CA LEU A 3 33.56 20.41 -20.44
C LEU A 3 34.03 19.95 -21.83
N PRO A 4 33.28 19.06 -22.50
CA PRO A 4 33.58 18.62 -23.86
C PRO A 4 33.94 19.82 -24.77
N ARG A 5 35.08 19.73 -25.47
CA ARG A 5 35.68 20.84 -26.25
C ARG A 5 34.66 21.41 -27.23
N SER A 6 34.70 22.72 -27.46
CA SER A 6 33.76 23.55 -28.26
C SER A 6 33.45 23.07 -29.70
N GLY A 7 34.07 21.99 -30.19
CA GLY A 7 33.78 21.32 -31.47
C GLY A 7 33.06 19.95 -31.36
N SER A 8 32.57 19.57 -30.17
CA SER A 8 31.96 18.25 -29.89
C SER A 8 30.42 18.24 -29.87
N LYS A 9 29.76 19.40 -30.04
CA LYS A 9 28.35 19.37 -30.42
C LYS A 9 28.28 18.66 -31.76
N VAL A 10 27.50 17.58 -31.83
CA VAL A 10 27.29 16.86 -33.08
C VAL A 10 26.82 17.88 -34.11
N ASN A 11 27.66 18.18 -35.09
CA ASN A 11 27.26 18.99 -36.23
C ASN A 11 26.36 18.10 -37.09
N THR A 12 25.09 17.98 -36.71
CA THR A 12 24.09 17.10 -37.31
C THR A 12 23.76 17.64 -38.69
N ARG A 13 24.55 17.24 -39.70
CA ARG A 13 24.34 17.63 -41.10
C ARG A 13 22.98 17.20 -41.69
N THR A 14 22.16 16.41 -40.98
CA THR A 14 20.78 16.04 -41.38
C THR A 14 19.83 15.94 -40.18
N LYS A 15 18.57 16.39 -40.34
CA LYS A 15 17.49 16.29 -39.32
C LYS A 15 17.30 14.85 -38.82
N THR A 16 17.44 13.87 -39.72
CA THR A 16 17.34 12.43 -39.41
C THR A 16 18.39 11.98 -38.40
N ARG A 17 19.64 12.43 -38.53
CA ARG A 17 20.70 12.07 -37.57
C ARG A 17 20.41 12.64 -36.18
N GLN A 18 19.89 13.86 -36.10
CA GLN A 18 19.51 14.47 -34.83
C GLN A 18 18.37 13.70 -34.16
N LEU A 19 17.36 13.29 -34.93
CA LEU A 19 16.25 12.47 -34.43
C LEU A 19 16.76 11.14 -33.85
N VAL A 20 17.59 10.42 -34.62
CA VAL A 20 18.14 9.10 -34.21
C VAL A 20 18.96 9.23 -32.93
N ILE A 21 19.86 10.21 -32.85
CA ILE A 21 20.67 10.42 -31.63
C ILE A 21 19.76 10.80 -30.46
N THR A 22 18.77 11.68 -30.66
CA THR A 22 17.83 12.04 -29.59
C THR A 22 17.05 10.82 -29.07
N ALA A 23 16.60 9.94 -29.97
CA ALA A 23 15.91 8.70 -29.61
C ALA A 23 16.81 7.74 -28.82
N LEU A 24 18.12 7.69 -29.12
CA LEU A 24 19.08 6.87 -28.39
C LEU A 24 19.33 7.39 -26.97
N PHE A 25 19.42 8.71 -26.79
CA PHE A 25 19.49 9.29 -25.44
C PHE A 25 18.21 9.04 -24.65
N LEU A 26 17.04 9.07 -25.31
CA LEU A 26 15.78 8.67 -24.68
C LEU A 26 15.82 7.19 -24.27
N ALA A 27 16.18 6.28 -25.17
CA ALA A 27 16.30 4.85 -24.87
C ALA A 27 17.25 4.58 -23.70
N MET A 28 18.40 5.27 -23.66
CA MET A 28 19.34 5.21 -22.53
C MET A 28 18.71 5.72 -21.23
N ALA A 29 17.96 6.84 -21.28
CA ALA A 29 17.23 7.36 -20.12
C ALA A 29 16.16 6.38 -19.61
N LEU A 30 15.47 5.69 -20.52
CA LEU A 30 14.48 4.67 -20.18
C LEU A 30 15.15 3.43 -19.56
N ALA A 31 16.22 2.92 -20.17
CA ALA A 31 16.97 1.77 -19.65
C ALA A 31 17.51 2.05 -18.23
N LEU A 32 18.10 3.23 -18.01
CA LEU A 32 18.54 3.64 -16.67
C LEU A 32 17.36 3.81 -15.70
N SER A 33 16.19 4.25 -16.17
CA SER A 33 14.99 4.34 -15.34
C SER A 33 14.46 2.97 -14.92
N ILE A 34 14.51 1.98 -15.82
CA ILE A 34 14.15 0.58 -15.52
C ILE A 34 15.13 -0.02 -14.53
N PHE A 35 16.43 0.16 -14.77
CA PHE A 35 17.46 -0.29 -13.85
C PHE A 35 17.30 0.35 -12.46
N GLU A 36 16.99 1.65 -12.41
CA GLU A 36 16.73 2.37 -11.16
C GLU A 36 15.48 1.86 -10.41
N SER A 37 14.49 1.26 -11.09
CA SER A 37 13.38 0.59 -10.39
C SER A 37 13.75 -0.75 -9.77
N LEU A 38 14.85 -1.39 -10.19
CA LEU A 38 15.33 -2.65 -9.62
C LEU A 38 16.14 -2.42 -8.34
N LEU A 39 16.59 -1.18 -8.09
CA LEU A 39 17.33 -0.83 -6.88
C LEU A 39 16.38 -0.68 -5.68
N PRO A 40 16.82 -1.06 -4.46
CA PRO A 40 16.03 -0.89 -3.24
C PRO A 40 15.70 0.58 -3.00
N ALA A 41 14.59 0.86 -2.32
CA ALA A 41 14.25 2.24 -1.98
C ALA A 41 15.33 2.86 -1.05
N LEU A 42 15.59 4.15 -1.24
CA LEU A 42 16.49 4.87 -0.33
C LEU A 42 15.85 4.94 1.07
N PRO A 43 16.63 4.79 2.16
CA PRO A 43 16.14 4.87 3.54
C PRO A 43 15.89 6.33 3.92
N THR A 44 14.99 6.99 3.21
CA THR A 44 14.62 8.39 3.40
C THR A 44 13.12 8.49 3.71
N PRO A 45 12.71 9.41 4.61
CA PRO A 45 11.29 9.58 4.97
C PRO A 45 10.42 10.08 3.81
N ILE A 46 11.05 10.56 2.74
CA ILE A 46 10.41 10.97 1.49
C ILE A 46 10.83 9.96 0.41
N PRO A 47 9.94 9.55 -0.52
CA PRO A 47 10.24 8.59 -1.59
C PRO A 47 11.19 9.18 -2.65
N MET A 48 12.45 9.38 -2.27
CA MET A 48 13.52 9.88 -3.11
C MET A 48 14.15 8.75 -3.90
N ARG A 49 14.66 9.06 -5.11
CA ARG A 49 15.31 8.10 -6.01
C ARG A 49 16.79 8.43 -6.20
N TYR A 50 17.57 7.48 -6.73
CA TYR A 50 19.02 7.62 -6.93
C TYR A 50 19.40 8.67 -7.99
N GLY A 51 18.48 9.00 -8.90
CA GLY A 51 18.69 9.98 -9.97
C GLY A 51 19.49 9.44 -11.17
N LEU A 52 19.57 8.11 -11.37
CA LEU A 52 20.39 7.52 -12.43
C LEU A 52 19.92 7.92 -13.82
N ALA A 53 18.62 7.95 -14.06
CA ALA A 53 18.09 8.40 -15.33
C ALA A 53 18.37 9.90 -15.60
N ASN A 54 18.68 10.70 -14.56
CA ASN A 54 19.09 12.09 -14.72
C ASN A 54 20.51 12.22 -15.31
N VAL A 55 21.35 11.18 -15.20
CA VAL A 55 22.65 11.13 -15.87
C VAL A 55 22.47 11.18 -17.39
N ALA A 56 21.48 10.45 -17.93
CA ALA A 56 21.16 10.49 -19.36
C ALA A 56 20.59 11.85 -19.81
N VAL A 57 19.77 12.50 -18.97
CA VAL A 57 19.26 13.86 -19.24
C VAL A 57 20.40 14.87 -19.26
N MET A 58 21.32 14.79 -18.29
CA MET A 58 22.52 15.63 -18.26
C MET A 58 23.42 15.36 -19.47
N ALA A 59 23.62 14.10 -19.85
CA ALA A 59 24.35 13.74 -21.06
C ALA A 59 23.67 14.33 -22.31
N ALA A 60 22.35 14.23 -22.43
CA ALA A 60 21.58 14.85 -23.52
C ALA A 60 21.77 16.37 -23.55
N LEU A 61 21.80 17.04 -22.39
CA LEU A 61 22.06 18.48 -22.30
C LEU A 61 23.46 18.87 -22.78
N LEU A 62 24.47 18.04 -22.51
CA LEU A 62 25.86 18.30 -22.92
C LEU A 62 26.08 18.11 -24.43
N TYR A 63 25.45 17.09 -25.02
CA TYR A 63 25.76 16.66 -26.39
C TYR A 63 24.70 17.04 -27.43
N LEU A 64 23.46 17.34 -27.01
CA LEU A 64 22.34 17.66 -27.90
C LEU A 64 21.89 19.13 -27.77
N PRO A 65 21.09 19.63 -28.73
CA PRO A 65 20.36 20.89 -28.57
C PRO A 65 19.39 20.83 -27.39
N TYR A 66 19.08 21.99 -26.80
CA TYR A 66 18.20 22.07 -25.62
C TYR A 66 16.80 21.49 -25.88
N SER A 67 16.27 21.62 -27.11
CA SER A 67 15.00 21.01 -27.50
C SER A 67 15.03 19.47 -27.47
N SER A 68 16.14 18.88 -27.93
CA SER A 68 16.34 17.43 -27.86
C SER A 68 16.49 16.95 -26.41
N ALA A 69 17.20 17.69 -25.55
CA ALA A 69 17.33 17.36 -24.13
C ALA A 69 15.98 17.47 -23.39
N ALA A 70 15.16 18.47 -23.73
CA ALA A 70 13.80 18.60 -23.22
C ALA A 70 12.91 17.44 -23.67
N PHE A 71 13.01 17.03 -24.95
CA PHE A 71 12.29 15.86 -25.45
C PHE A 71 12.66 14.58 -24.69
N VAL A 72 13.94 14.32 -24.46
CA VAL A 72 14.42 13.17 -23.66
C VAL A 72 13.83 13.22 -22.24
N THR A 73 13.80 14.41 -21.64
CA THR A 73 13.28 14.66 -20.28
C THR A 73 11.79 14.37 -20.16
N VAL A 74 10.99 14.90 -21.09
CA VAL A 74 9.54 14.69 -21.14
C VAL A 74 9.22 13.24 -21.48
N GLY A 75 9.87 12.67 -22.51
CA GLY A 75 9.66 11.28 -22.94
C GLY A 75 9.94 10.27 -21.83
N LYS A 76 11.03 10.45 -21.07
CA LYS A 76 11.33 9.64 -19.87
C LYS A 76 10.20 9.75 -18.84
N SER A 77 9.73 10.96 -18.57
CA SER A 77 8.71 11.18 -17.54
C SER A 77 7.35 10.62 -17.95
N LEU A 78 7.00 10.68 -19.24
CA LEU A 78 5.81 10.01 -19.79
C LEU A 78 5.90 8.49 -19.69
N TYR A 79 7.09 7.91 -19.90
CA TYR A 79 7.30 6.48 -19.68
C TYR A 79 7.07 6.10 -18.20
N VAL A 80 7.60 6.89 -17.27
CA VAL A 80 7.38 6.67 -15.82
C VAL A 80 5.90 6.81 -15.47
N PHE A 81 5.21 7.80 -16.05
CA PHE A 81 3.76 7.96 -15.89
C PHE A 81 3.00 6.72 -16.35
N SER A 82 3.31 6.19 -17.54
CA SER A 82 2.61 5.04 -18.12
C SER A 82 2.89 3.74 -17.37
N THR A 83 4.08 3.57 -16.81
CA THR A 83 4.49 2.30 -16.18
C THR A 83 4.29 2.27 -14.67
N ARG A 84 4.19 3.45 -14.02
CA ARG A 84 4.16 3.56 -12.55
C ARG A 84 3.03 4.46 -12.03
N GLY A 85 2.12 4.87 -12.91
CA GLY A 85 0.95 5.68 -12.56
C GLY A 85 1.20 7.19 -12.46
N LEU A 86 0.11 7.92 -12.24
CA LEU A 86 0.04 9.38 -12.25
C LEU A 86 1.04 10.03 -11.28
N LEU A 87 1.08 9.58 -10.02
CA LEU A 87 1.91 10.19 -8.98
C LEU A 87 3.42 10.03 -9.26
N ALA A 88 3.85 8.86 -9.72
CA ALA A 88 5.24 8.62 -10.10
C ALA A 88 5.63 9.42 -11.36
N GLY A 89 4.69 9.56 -12.30
CA GLY A 89 4.86 10.42 -13.47
C GLY A 89 5.05 11.89 -13.10
N MET A 90 4.21 12.43 -12.21
CA MET A 90 4.27 13.83 -11.76
C MET A 90 5.56 14.14 -11.00
N THR A 91 5.98 13.26 -10.08
CA THR A 91 7.23 13.43 -9.34
C THR A 91 8.45 13.38 -10.28
N SER A 92 8.48 12.44 -11.23
CA SER A 92 9.55 12.34 -12.23
C SER A 92 9.60 13.57 -13.14
N LEU A 93 8.44 14.05 -13.62
CA LEU A 93 8.35 15.18 -14.53
C LEU A 93 8.79 16.48 -13.83
N SER A 94 8.26 16.75 -12.64
CA SER A 94 8.61 17.93 -11.84
C SER A 94 10.11 17.98 -11.56
N GLY A 95 10.68 16.90 -11.04
CA GLY A 95 12.13 16.82 -10.76
C GLY A 95 12.96 17.00 -12.03
N SER A 96 12.65 16.27 -13.10
CA SER A 96 13.50 16.27 -14.30
C SER A 96 13.43 17.60 -15.07
N LEU A 97 12.26 18.24 -15.16
CA LEU A 97 12.13 19.56 -15.78
C LEU A 97 12.82 20.66 -14.98
N LEU A 98 12.65 20.68 -13.66
CA LEU A 98 13.26 21.70 -12.81
C LEU A 98 14.79 21.57 -12.82
N SER A 99 15.30 20.33 -12.80
CA SER A 99 16.72 20.01 -12.99
C SER A 99 17.26 20.53 -14.33
N LEU A 100 16.58 20.23 -15.44
CA LEU A 100 16.98 20.66 -16.78
C LEU A 100 17.02 22.19 -16.89
N LEU A 101 16.00 22.88 -16.38
CA LEU A 101 15.92 24.35 -16.39
C LEU A 101 17.06 24.97 -15.58
N ALA A 102 17.31 24.49 -14.36
CA ALA A 102 18.39 24.98 -13.51
C ALA A 102 19.77 24.80 -14.17
N MET A 103 20.01 23.64 -14.78
CA MET A 103 21.25 23.37 -15.50
C MET A 103 21.40 24.25 -16.75
N ILE A 104 20.34 24.50 -17.52
CA ILE A 104 20.36 25.42 -18.68
C ILE A 104 20.67 26.85 -18.23
N VAL A 105 20.03 27.33 -17.16
CA VAL A 105 20.26 28.66 -16.59
C VAL A 105 21.71 28.80 -16.16
N LEU A 106 22.24 27.83 -15.40
CA LEU A 106 23.63 27.81 -14.97
C LEU A 106 24.59 27.81 -16.18
N PHE A 107 24.28 27.04 -17.21
CA PHE A 107 25.06 27.01 -18.45
C PHE A 107 25.12 28.36 -19.16
N LYS A 108 23.97 29.06 -19.25
CA LYS A 108 23.89 30.38 -19.87
C LYS A 108 24.61 31.44 -19.02
N ALA A 109 24.39 31.44 -17.71
CA ALA A 109 24.97 32.40 -16.77
C ALA A 109 26.50 32.32 -16.74
N SER A 110 27.06 31.11 -16.68
CA SER A 110 28.51 30.90 -16.63
C SER A 110 29.19 30.90 -18.01
N ARG A 111 28.53 31.38 -19.07
CA ARG A 111 29.03 31.36 -20.46
C ARG A 111 29.61 30.00 -20.87
N LYS A 112 28.95 28.91 -20.45
CA LYS A 112 29.36 27.52 -20.67
C LYS A 112 30.70 27.08 -20.05
N LYS A 113 31.19 27.80 -19.02
CA LYS A 113 32.40 27.43 -18.26
C LYS A 113 32.06 26.83 -16.89
N VAL A 114 31.15 25.85 -16.85
CA VAL A 114 30.71 25.20 -15.60
C VAL A 114 31.47 23.88 -15.41
N PRO A 115 32.09 23.60 -14.25
CA PRO A 115 32.64 22.28 -13.96
C PRO A 115 31.54 21.21 -13.96
N LEU A 116 31.83 20.01 -14.49
CA LEU A 116 30.85 18.92 -14.56
C LEU A 116 30.22 18.61 -13.18
N LEU A 117 31.04 18.56 -12.13
CA LEU A 117 30.56 18.33 -10.77
C LEU A 117 29.53 19.36 -10.32
N VAL A 118 29.79 20.65 -10.55
CA VAL A 118 28.88 21.74 -10.18
C VAL A 118 27.57 21.59 -10.93
N LEU A 119 27.64 21.30 -12.24
CA LEU A 119 26.47 21.05 -13.06
C LEU A 119 25.64 19.86 -12.54
N SER A 120 26.29 18.74 -12.22
CA SER A 120 25.63 17.54 -11.71
C SER A 120 24.99 17.76 -10.34
N VAL A 121 25.67 18.45 -9.42
CA VAL A 121 25.13 18.76 -8.08
C VAL A 121 23.96 19.73 -8.19
N THR A 122 24.04 20.76 -9.04
CA THR A 122 22.89 21.65 -9.31
C THR A 122 21.72 20.86 -9.90
N GLY A 123 21.98 20.00 -10.88
CA GLY A 123 20.95 19.13 -11.46
C GLY A 123 20.29 18.24 -10.40
N ALA A 124 21.07 17.58 -9.56
CA ALA A 124 20.58 16.72 -8.48
C ALA A 124 19.76 17.49 -7.44
N LEU A 125 20.20 18.68 -7.03
CA LEU A 125 19.50 19.53 -6.07
C LEU A 125 18.10 19.90 -6.55
N PHE A 126 18.00 20.45 -7.76
CA PHE A 126 16.72 20.87 -8.32
C PHE A 126 15.84 19.68 -8.72
N HIS A 127 16.43 18.53 -9.07
CA HIS A 127 15.68 17.30 -9.27
C HIS A 127 15.00 16.82 -7.98
N ASN A 128 15.77 16.77 -6.90
CA ASN A 128 15.29 16.36 -5.58
C ASN A 128 14.25 17.35 -5.03
N PHE A 129 14.49 18.65 -5.21
CA PHE A 129 13.56 19.69 -4.82
C PHE A 129 12.23 19.62 -5.59
N GLY A 130 12.27 19.37 -6.91
CA GLY A 130 11.06 19.20 -7.72
C GLY A 130 10.24 17.97 -7.32
N GLN A 131 10.88 16.85 -6.98
CA GLN A 131 10.21 15.67 -6.42
C GLN A 131 9.54 15.99 -5.07
N PHE A 132 10.27 16.68 -4.21
CA PHE A 132 9.79 17.07 -2.89
C PHE A 132 8.59 18.03 -2.95
N LEU A 133 8.55 18.96 -3.92
CA LEU A 133 7.42 19.86 -4.09
C LEU A 133 6.10 19.11 -4.38
N ILE A 134 6.15 18.05 -5.21
CA ILE A 134 4.99 17.20 -5.47
C ILE A 134 4.58 16.44 -4.22
N PHE A 135 5.55 15.96 -3.44
CA PHE A 135 5.28 15.32 -2.14
C PHE A 135 4.56 16.28 -1.17
N LEU A 136 4.98 17.54 -1.07
CA LEU A 136 4.34 18.55 -0.23
C LEU A 136 2.89 18.85 -0.64
N LEU A 137 2.61 18.87 -1.95
CA LEU A 137 1.25 19.12 -2.44
C LEU A 137 0.28 17.98 -2.10
N ILE A 138 0.79 16.76 -1.94
CA ILE A 138 -0.03 15.57 -1.69
C ILE A 138 -0.09 15.24 -0.20
N SER A 139 0.98 15.51 0.56
CA SER A 139 1.11 15.06 1.94
C SER A 139 0.60 16.12 2.91
N ALA A 140 -0.41 15.77 3.71
CA ALA A 140 -0.91 16.61 4.81
C ALA A 140 0.02 16.62 6.05
N VAL A 141 1.24 16.10 5.92
CA VAL A 141 2.18 15.92 7.03
C VAL A 141 2.97 17.21 7.23
N PRO A 142 2.97 17.82 8.43
CA PRO A 142 3.84 18.94 8.73
C PRO A 142 5.29 18.44 8.79
N VAL A 143 6.15 18.96 7.90
CA VAL A 143 7.57 18.61 7.88
C VAL A 143 8.43 19.82 8.21
N SER A 144 9.44 19.64 9.07
CA SER A 144 10.39 20.70 9.42
C SER A 144 11.29 21.08 8.23
N TRP A 145 11.21 22.35 7.81
CA TRP A 145 12.00 22.88 6.69
C TRP A 145 13.51 22.77 6.91
N THR A 146 13.99 22.89 8.15
CA THR A 146 15.43 22.80 8.45
C THR A 146 15.98 21.40 8.21
N TYR A 147 15.23 20.37 8.62
CA TYR A 147 15.56 18.97 8.39
C TYR A 147 15.56 18.62 6.89
N ILE A 148 14.53 19.08 6.17
CA ILE A 148 14.40 18.83 4.73
C ILE A 148 15.51 19.46 3.93
N VAL A 149 15.81 20.75 4.18
CA VAL A 149 16.86 21.46 3.44
C VAL A 149 18.21 20.79 3.67
N GLY A 150 18.49 20.37 4.91
CA GLY A 150 19.69 19.58 5.22
C GLY A 150 19.75 18.26 4.44
N LEU A 151 18.66 17.48 4.45
CA LEU A 151 18.58 16.20 3.73
C LEU A 151 18.74 16.37 2.21
N LEU A 152 18.05 17.35 1.61
CA LEU A 152 18.12 17.62 0.17
C LEU A 152 19.53 18.00 -0.28
N LEU A 153 20.26 18.80 0.51
CA LEU A 153 21.64 19.19 0.20
C LEU A 153 22.59 18.00 0.26
N VAL A 154 22.49 17.16 1.29
CA VAL A 154 23.32 15.95 1.44
C VAL A 154 23.06 14.98 0.29
N LEU A 155 21.79 14.71 -0.03
CA LEU A 155 21.40 13.84 -1.14
C LEU A 155 21.84 14.42 -2.49
N ALA A 156 21.70 15.73 -2.70
CA ALA A 156 22.13 16.38 -3.94
C ALA A 156 23.65 16.30 -4.14
N LEU A 157 24.43 16.46 -3.07
CA LEU A 157 25.88 16.32 -3.12
C LEU A 157 26.27 14.87 -3.44
N ALA A 158 25.66 13.89 -2.76
CA ALA A 158 25.93 12.48 -2.98
C ALA A 158 25.54 12.01 -4.39
N THR A 159 24.30 12.23 -4.81
CA THR A 159 23.82 11.83 -6.14
C THR A 159 24.49 12.62 -7.27
N GLY A 160 24.78 13.91 -7.04
CA GLY A 160 25.49 14.76 -8.00
C GLY A 160 26.95 14.35 -8.19
N THR A 161 27.67 14.00 -7.13
CA THR A 161 29.06 13.48 -7.24
C THR A 161 29.10 12.15 -7.99
N ILE A 162 28.22 11.20 -7.64
CA ILE A 162 28.09 9.91 -8.34
C ILE A 162 27.77 10.15 -9.83
N SER A 163 26.78 10.99 -10.14
CA SER A 163 26.39 11.33 -11.52
C SER A 163 27.55 11.94 -12.30
N SER A 164 28.33 12.82 -11.68
CA SER A 164 29.52 13.40 -12.31
C SER A 164 30.60 12.36 -12.58
N LEU A 165 30.81 11.39 -11.68
CA LEU A 165 31.80 10.32 -11.86
C LEU A 165 31.38 9.37 -12.99
N ILE A 166 30.12 8.95 -13.01
CA ILE A 166 29.56 8.09 -14.07
C ILE A 166 29.70 8.79 -15.42
N LEU A 167 29.26 10.04 -15.53
CA LEU A 167 29.33 10.76 -16.80
C LEU A 167 30.78 10.95 -17.25
N LYS A 168 31.70 11.21 -16.32
CA LYS A 168 33.14 11.33 -16.62
C LYS A 168 33.73 10.01 -17.14
N ALA A 169 33.33 8.88 -16.57
CA ALA A 169 33.77 7.56 -17.02
C ALA A 169 33.25 7.23 -18.43
N VAL A 170 32.00 7.62 -18.72
CA VAL A 170 31.33 7.34 -20.01
C VAL A 170 31.65 8.40 -21.08
N GLN A 171 32.23 9.54 -20.71
CA GLN A 171 32.45 10.69 -21.61
C GLN A 171 33.26 10.33 -22.87
N ARG A 172 34.44 9.71 -22.69
CA ARG A 172 35.32 9.35 -23.82
C ARG A 172 34.71 8.26 -24.72
N PRO A 173 34.14 7.16 -24.16
CA PRO A 173 33.38 6.20 -24.96
C PRO A 173 32.26 6.86 -25.76
N MET A 174 31.49 7.76 -25.14
CA MET A 174 30.34 8.40 -25.76
C MET A 174 30.74 9.38 -26.88
N GLU A 175 31.81 10.17 -26.69
CA GLU A 175 32.35 11.05 -27.74
C GLU A 175 32.87 10.26 -28.95
N SER A 176 33.53 9.14 -28.70
CA SER A 176 33.99 8.22 -29.75
C SER A 176 32.78 7.63 -30.48
N TRP A 177 31.81 7.12 -29.74
CA TRP A 177 30.60 6.52 -30.30
C TRP A 177 29.79 7.50 -31.14
N LEU A 178 29.53 8.73 -30.66
CA LEU A 178 28.81 9.77 -31.42
C LEU A 178 29.49 10.14 -32.76
N LYS A 179 30.81 9.90 -32.86
CA LYS A 179 31.61 10.16 -34.06
C LYS A 179 31.54 9.01 -35.08
N TYR A 180 31.43 7.76 -34.64
CA TYR A 180 31.47 6.54 -35.48
C TYR A 180 30.10 5.85 -35.68
N SER A 181 29.02 6.42 -35.14
CA SER A 181 27.75 5.72 -34.92
C SER A 181 26.91 5.33 -36.14
N THR A 182 27.16 5.82 -37.36
CA THR A 182 26.28 5.46 -38.50
C THR A 182 26.33 3.98 -38.89
N HIS A 183 27.44 3.27 -38.66
CA HIS A 183 27.59 1.86 -39.05
C HIS A 183 27.39 0.86 -37.90
N ILE A 184 27.63 1.28 -36.66
CA ILE A 184 27.52 0.42 -35.46
C ILE A 184 26.07 0.36 -34.95
N LEU A 185 25.26 1.40 -35.24
CA LEU A 185 23.87 1.51 -34.76
C LEU A 185 22.90 0.50 -35.38
N LEU A 186 23.09 0.13 -36.65
CA LEU A 186 22.28 -0.91 -37.32
C LEU A 186 22.56 -2.30 -36.74
N ALA A 187 23.80 -2.59 -36.38
CA ALA A 187 24.21 -3.88 -35.80
C ALA A 187 23.73 -4.04 -34.35
N ILE A 188 23.74 -2.97 -33.54
CA ILE A 188 23.30 -3.02 -32.14
C ILE A 188 21.78 -3.04 -32.00
N MET A 189 21.00 -2.52 -32.96
CA MET A 189 19.53 -2.61 -32.93
C MET A 189 18.98 -4.00 -33.27
N LEU A 190 19.74 -4.86 -33.96
CA LEU A 190 19.33 -6.23 -34.31
C LEU A 190 19.57 -7.27 -33.18
N ILE A 191 20.45 -6.95 -32.23
CA ILE A 191 20.79 -7.84 -31.11
C ILE A 191 19.69 -7.91 -30.03
N PRO A 192 19.04 -6.81 -29.60
CA PRO A 192 17.94 -6.92 -28.66
C PRO A 192 16.67 -7.53 -29.28
N LEU A 193 16.48 -7.45 -30.61
CA LEU A 193 15.34 -8.10 -31.30
C LEU A 193 15.47 -9.63 -31.32
N THR A 194 16.70 -10.15 -31.38
CA THR A 194 16.99 -11.59 -31.38
C THR A 194 17.02 -12.16 -29.96
N VAL A 195 17.44 -11.39 -28.95
CA VAL A 195 17.41 -11.80 -27.53
C VAL A 195 15.99 -11.76 -26.94
N PHE A 196 15.11 -10.85 -27.37
CA PHE A 196 13.70 -10.84 -26.94
C PHE A 196 12.87 -12.00 -27.53
N SER A 197 13.38 -12.71 -28.55
CA SER A 197 12.65 -13.80 -29.20
C SER A 197 12.92 -15.20 -28.61
N PHE A 198 13.85 -15.34 -27.65
CA PHE A 198 14.20 -16.63 -27.04
C PHE A 198 13.95 -16.73 -25.52
N SER A 199 13.39 -15.69 -24.90
CA SER A 199 12.99 -15.73 -23.49
C SER A 199 11.47 -15.65 -23.36
N CYS A 200 10.78 -16.59 -23.99
CA CYS A 200 9.41 -16.96 -23.65
C CYS A 200 9.42 -18.40 -23.13
N ALA A 201 10.20 -18.64 -22.08
CA ALA A 201 9.77 -19.60 -21.08
C ALA A 201 8.97 -18.77 -20.07
N PRO A 202 7.68 -19.05 -19.82
CA PRO A 202 7.03 -18.49 -18.65
C PRO A 202 7.81 -19.03 -17.46
N ALA A 203 8.59 -18.17 -16.81
CA ALA A 203 8.89 -18.41 -15.42
C ALA A 203 7.52 -18.42 -14.74
N ASP A 204 7.19 -19.47 -14.00
CA ASP A 204 6.02 -19.48 -13.13
C ASP A 204 6.13 -18.23 -12.25
N LYS A 205 5.42 -17.17 -12.64
CA LYS A 205 5.40 -15.94 -11.87
C LYS A 205 4.66 -16.30 -10.61
N LEU A 206 5.34 -16.10 -9.48
CA LEU A 206 4.68 -16.13 -8.19
C LEU A 206 3.52 -15.12 -8.26
N PRO A 207 2.29 -15.54 -7.94
CA PRO A 207 1.14 -14.65 -7.98
C PRO A 207 1.36 -13.44 -7.08
N GLN A 208 0.91 -12.28 -7.54
CA GLN A 208 1.10 -11.03 -6.80
C GLN A 208 0.33 -11.03 -5.48
N ARG A 209 0.98 -10.50 -4.43
CA ARG A 209 0.34 -10.25 -3.14
C ARG A 209 -0.60 -9.04 -3.25
N GLN A 210 -1.88 -9.28 -3.07
CA GLN A 210 -2.91 -8.25 -2.97
C GLN A 210 -3.47 -8.20 -1.54
N GLU A 211 -3.88 -7.02 -1.09
CA GLU A 211 -4.32 -6.79 0.29
C GLU A 211 -5.49 -5.81 0.36
N ALA A 212 -6.51 -6.18 1.13
CA ALA A 212 -7.63 -5.32 1.51
C ALA A 212 -7.65 -5.17 3.03
N ILE A 213 -7.97 -3.95 3.50
CA ILE A 213 -8.07 -3.61 4.92
C ILE A 213 -9.46 -3.00 5.14
N PHE A 214 -10.17 -3.53 6.13
CA PHE A 214 -11.50 -3.07 6.55
C PHE A 214 -11.41 -2.60 8.01
N THR A 215 -11.90 -1.40 8.29
CA THR A 215 -11.78 -0.79 9.64
C THR A 215 -13.14 -0.46 10.26
N LYS A 216 -14.23 -0.80 9.58
CA LYS A 216 -15.61 -0.45 10.00
C LYS A 216 -16.23 -1.52 10.90
N TYR A 217 -15.90 -2.78 10.67
CA TYR A 217 -16.66 -3.93 11.19
C TYR A 217 -16.00 -4.55 12.43
N LEU A 218 -16.81 -5.06 13.35
CA LEU A 218 -16.43 -5.82 14.55
C LEU A 218 -15.45 -5.07 15.47
N ASP A 219 -15.54 -3.74 15.53
CA ASP A 219 -14.68 -2.84 16.31
C ASP A 219 -13.18 -3.11 16.13
N THR A 220 -12.77 -3.50 14.93
CA THR A 220 -11.39 -3.92 14.70
C THR A 220 -10.88 -3.61 13.29
N VAL A 221 -9.60 -3.88 13.09
CA VAL A 221 -8.96 -3.83 11.77
C VAL A 221 -8.92 -5.25 11.23
N SER A 222 -9.69 -5.49 10.18
CA SER A 222 -9.75 -6.75 9.46
C SER A 222 -8.90 -6.67 8.19
N ARG A 223 -8.18 -7.73 7.85
CA ARG A 223 -7.27 -7.79 6.71
C ARG A 223 -7.45 -9.07 5.92
N LEU A 224 -7.65 -8.92 4.61
CA LEU A 224 -7.60 -10.01 3.63
C LEU A 224 -6.31 -9.87 2.82
N ILE A 225 -5.49 -10.92 2.79
CA ILE A 225 -4.31 -11.04 1.94
C ILE A 225 -4.55 -12.20 0.99
N VAL A 226 -4.45 -11.96 -0.31
CA VAL A 226 -4.57 -12.99 -1.35
C VAL A 226 -3.36 -12.93 -2.26
N TYR A 227 -2.97 -14.08 -2.80
CA TYR A 227 -1.95 -14.16 -3.84
C TYR A 227 -2.63 -14.49 -5.17
N THR A 228 -2.87 -13.47 -6.00
CA THR A 228 -3.44 -13.62 -7.34
C THR A 228 -2.86 -12.59 -8.31
N ASP A 229 -2.74 -12.97 -9.57
CA ASP A 229 -2.40 -12.06 -10.68
C ASP A 229 -3.65 -11.46 -11.35
N ASP A 230 -4.86 -11.87 -10.92
CA ASP A 230 -6.13 -11.37 -11.43
C ASP A 230 -6.75 -10.34 -10.48
N ASP A 231 -6.65 -9.06 -10.86
CA ASP A 231 -7.22 -7.94 -10.12
C ASP A 231 -8.76 -8.01 -10.04
N GLN A 232 -9.45 -8.64 -11.01
CA GLN A 232 -10.90 -8.77 -11.01
C GLN A 232 -11.36 -9.82 -9.99
N GLU A 233 -10.66 -10.95 -9.90
CA GLU A 233 -10.93 -11.96 -8.86
C GLU A 233 -10.71 -11.38 -7.46
N PHE A 234 -9.61 -10.65 -7.26
CA PHE A 234 -9.33 -10.00 -5.98
C PHE A 234 -10.44 -9.01 -5.59
N GLU A 235 -10.86 -8.14 -6.50
CA GLU A 235 -11.92 -7.17 -6.21
C GLU A 235 -13.27 -7.86 -5.96
N GLY A 236 -13.54 -8.98 -6.63
CA GLY A 236 -14.70 -9.83 -6.38
C GLY A 236 -14.72 -10.40 -4.96
N TRP A 237 -13.61 -11.00 -4.51
CA TRP A 237 -13.49 -11.51 -3.14
C TRP A 237 -13.54 -10.40 -2.10
N ARG A 238 -12.88 -9.27 -2.36
CA ARG A 238 -12.91 -8.09 -1.49
C ARG A 238 -14.35 -7.61 -1.28
N SER A 239 -15.08 -7.37 -2.36
CA SER A 239 -16.44 -6.82 -2.30
C SER A 239 -17.40 -7.78 -1.60
N MET A 240 -17.30 -9.08 -1.90
CA MET A 240 -18.09 -10.12 -1.23
C MET A 240 -17.79 -10.17 0.27
N LEU A 241 -16.50 -10.14 0.64
CA LEU A 241 -16.08 -10.19 2.04
C LEU A 241 -16.51 -8.93 2.81
N GLU A 242 -16.45 -7.76 2.19
CA GLU A 242 -16.93 -6.51 2.79
C GLU A 242 -18.43 -6.55 3.06
N GLN A 243 -19.22 -7.04 2.10
CA GLN A 243 -20.66 -7.23 2.29
C GLN A 243 -20.95 -8.22 3.43
N ARG A 244 -20.26 -9.37 3.45
CA ARG A 244 -20.47 -10.38 4.50
C ARG A 244 -20.01 -9.91 5.87
N LEU A 245 -18.96 -9.11 5.95
CA LEU A 245 -18.54 -8.46 7.20
C LEU A 245 -19.62 -7.51 7.73
N ASP A 246 -20.24 -6.69 6.88
CA ASP A 246 -21.32 -5.80 7.29
C ASP A 246 -22.55 -6.58 7.78
N GLU A 247 -22.94 -7.65 7.07
CA GLU A 247 -24.04 -8.53 7.50
C GLU A 247 -23.77 -9.19 8.86
N ILE A 248 -22.56 -9.73 9.06
CA ILE A 248 -22.16 -10.38 10.31
C ILE A 248 -22.10 -9.36 11.46
N ASP A 249 -21.54 -8.18 11.20
CA ASP A 249 -21.45 -7.09 12.17
C ASP A 249 -22.84 -6.68 12.65
N GLN A 250 -23.79 -6.46 11.73
CA GLN A 250 -25.17 -6.11 12.08
C GLN A 250 -25.86 -7.20 12.92
N LYS A 251 -25.67 -8.48 12.56
CA LYS A 251 -26.26 -9.63 13.28
C LYS A 251 -25.72 -9.80 14.70
N PHE A 252 -24.41 -9.64 14.88
CA PHE A 252 -23.73 -9.95 16.15
C PHE A 252 -23.59 -8.74 17.07
N ASN A 253 -23.99 -7.54 16.64
CA ASN A 253 -23.92 -6.34 17.44
C ASN A 253 -24.87 -6.43 18.67
N ILE A 254 -24.35 -6.04 19.83
CA ILE A 254 -25.07 -6.01 21.12
C ILE A 254 -25.36 -4.57 21.61
N PHE A 255 -24.94 -3.55 20.86
CA PHE A 255 -24.99 -2.13 21.22
C PHE A 255 -25.87 -1.30 20.30
N ASP A 256 -25.82 -1.55 18.99
CA ASP A 256 -26.56 -0.82 17.97
C ASP A 256 -27.74 -1.63 17.41
N ASP A 257 -28.80 -0.93 17.01
CA ASP A 257 -29.92 -1.55 16.31
C ASP A 257 -29.47 -1.98 14.90
N SER A 258 -29.95 -3.14 14.43
CA SER A 258 -29.74 -3.59 13.06
C SER A 258 -30.55 -2.76 12.06
N GLU A 259 -30.05 -2.67 10.81
CA GLU A 259 -30.81 -2.04 9.74
C GLU A 259 -31.83 -3.02 9.12
N GLY A 260 -33.00 -2.51 8.75
CA GLY A 260 -34.05 -3.30 8.07
C GLY A 260 -34.91 -4.14 9.02
N ASN A 261 -35.36 -5.31 8.56
CA ASN A 261 -36.26 -6.22 9.29
C ASN A 261 -35.50 -7.42 9.92
N LEU A 262 -34.22 -7.24 10.25
CA LEU A 262 -33.38 -8.25 10.89
C LEU A 262 -33.36 -7.97 12.39
N ASN A 263 -33.53 -8.99 13.24
CA ASN A 263 -33.21 -8.87 14.66
C ASN A 263 -31.77 -9.30 14.92
N ASN A 264 -31.07 -8.61 15.81
CA ASN A 264 -29.71 -8.92 16.22
C ASN A 264 -29.61 -9.29 17.71
N LEU A 265 -28.39 -9.43 18.23
CA LEU A 265 -28.17 -9.80 19.63
C LEU A 265 -28.56 -8.69 20.62
N LYS A 266 -28.56 -7.42 20.19
CA LYS A 266 -29.12 -6.33 20.99
C LYS A 266 -30.63 -6.53 21.21
N ASP A 267 -31.38 -6.88 20.17
CA ASP A 267 -32.82 -7.16 20.30
C ASP A 267 -33.09 -8.30 21.28
N LEU A 268 -32.25 -9.35 21.26
CA LEU A 268 -32.32 -10.45 22.22
C LEU A 268 -32.10 -9.94 23.66
N ASN A 269 -31.10 -9.07 23.87
CA ASN A 269 -30.82 -8.47 25.17
C ASN A 269 -31.96 -7.55 25.65
N ASP A 270 -32.52 -6.74 24.77
CA ASP A 270 -33.63 -5.83 25.09
C ASP A 270 -34.92 -6.58 25.43
N GLN A 271 -35.09 -7.82 24.95
CA GLN A 271 -36.25 -8.68 25.21
C GLN A 271 -36.02 -9.69 26.34
N ALA A 272 -34.93 -9.58 27.09
CA ALA A 272 -34.65 -10.45 28.23
C ALA A 272 -35.80 -10.46 29.24
N GLY A 273 -36.30 -11.65 29.58
CA GLY A 273 -37.45 -11.85 30.46
C GLY A 273 -38.81 -11.44 29.90
N ILE A 274 -38.89 -10.97 28.64
CA ILE A 274 -40.11 -10.45 28.01
C ILE A 274 -40.65 -11.44 26.96
N ALA A 275 -39.89 -11.70 25.89
CA ALA A 275 -40.35 -12.51 24.77
C ALA A 275 -39.19 -13.17 24.02
N ALA A 276 -39.46 -14.28 23.34
CA ALA A 276 -38.50 -14.90 22.43
C ALA A 276 -38.31 -14.04 21.18
N VAL A 277 -37.06 -13.94 20.71
CA VAL A 277 -36.66 -13.17 19.53
C VAL A 277 -36.28 -14.11 18.41
N ALA A 278 -36.85 -13.89 17.22
CA ALA A 278 -36.45 -14.62 16.01
C ALA A 278 -35.09 -14.13 15.55
N LEU A 279 -34.13 -15.03 15.37
CA LEU A 279 -32.76 -14.73 14.96
C LEU A 279 -32.39 -15.55 13.74
N ASP A 280 -31.46 -15.06 12.94
CA ASP A 280 -30.99 -15.83 11.80
C ASP A 280 -30.20 -17.07 12.23
N GLU A 281 -30.12 -18.06 11.34
CA GLU A 281 -29.48 -19.35 11.62
C GLU A 281 -28.01 -19.21 12.04
N GLU A 282 -27.27 -18.24 11.49
CA GLU A 282 -25.85 -18.04 11.85
C GLU A 282 -25.74 -17.53 13.28
N THR A 283 -26.64 -16.65 13.72
CA THR A 283 -26.69 -16.13 15.10
C THR A 283 -27.13 -17.20 16.10
N ILE A 284 -28.13 -18.03 15.76
CA ILE A 284 -28.52 -19.17 16.62
C ILE A 284 -27.35 -20.12 16.84
N LYS A 285 -26.59 -20.44 15.79
CA LYS A 285 -25.39 -21.28 15.88
C LYS A 285 -24.25 -20.63 16.68
N LEU A 286 -24.10 -19.31 16.61
CA LEU A 286 -23.14 -18.58 17.45
C LEU A 286 -23.50 -18.73 18.94
N LEU A 287 -24.78 -18.63 19.28
CA LEU A 287 -25.26 -18.82 20.65
C LEU A 287 -25.10 -20.27 21.11
N GLU A 288 -25.39 -21.24 20.25
CA GLU A 288 -25.14 -22.67 20.50
C GLU A 288 -23.66 -22.94 20.79
N LEU A 289 -22.75 -22.38 19.98
CA LEU A 289 -21.30 -22.44 20.23
C LEU A 289 -20.92 -21.87 21.60
N GLY A 290 -21.59 -20.79 22.04
CA GLY A 290 -21.37 -20.21 23.36
C GLY A 290 -21.79 -21.12 24.51
N ILE A 291 -22.89 -21.86 24.36
CA ILE A 291 -23.35 -22.88 25.32
C ILE A 291 -22.34 -24.04 25.37
N GLU A 292 -21.92 -24.55 24.21
CA GLU A 292 -20.91 -25.61 24.13
C GLU A 292 -19.56 -25.19 24.74
N ALA A 293 -19.14 -23.93 24.51
CA ALA A 293 -17.90 -23.41 25.06
C ALA A 293 -17.93 -23.28 26.59
N GLU A 294 -19.08 -22.96 27.17
CA GLU A 294 -19.27 -22.94 28.62
C GLU A 294 -19.06 -24.33 29.22
N GLU A 295 -19.72 -25.35 28.64
CA GLU A 295 -19.62 -26.73 29.09
C GLU A 295 -18.17 -27.24 28.98
N GLN A 296 -17.54 -27.05 27.82
CA GLN A 296 -16.17 -27.54 27.55
C GLN A 296 -15.11 -26.89 28.44
N THR A 297 -15.35 -25.64 28.87
CA THR A 297 -14.37 -24.89 29.68
C THR A 297 -14.67 -24.93 31.18
N GLY A 298 -15.80 -25.54 31.57
CA GLY A 298 -16.31 -25.55 32.94
C GLY A 298 -16.63 -24.14 33.43
N GLY A 299 -17.34 -23.36 32.61
CA GLY A 299 -17.81 -22.01 32.93
C GLY A 299 -16.77 -20.89 32.82
N ARG A 300 -15.57 -21.16 32.29
CA ARG A 300 -14.54 -20.12 32.13
C ARG A 300 -14.81 -19.20 30.94
N VAL A 301 -15.43 -19.73 29.90
CA VAL A 301 -16.02 -18.95 28.81
C VAL A 301 -17.52 -18.97 29.05
N ASN A 302 -18.15 -17.80 29.16
CA ASN A 302 -19.59 -17.70 29.39
C ASN A 302 -20.13 -16.49 28.63
N ILE A 303 -20.95 -16.74 27.61
CA ILE A 303 -21.56 -15.67 26.81
C ILE A 303 -22.70 -14.96 27.54
N MET A 304 -23.23 -15.51 28.64
CA MET A 304 -24.22 -14.83 29.51
C MET A 304 -23.58 -13.87 30.52
N PHE A 305 -22.29 -13.57 30.38
CA PHE A 305 -21.58 -12.64 31.27
C PHE A 305 -21.84 -11.15 30.95
N GLY A 306 -22.79 -10.85 30.06
CA GLY A 306 -23.09 -9.52 29.54
C GLY A 306 -23.46 -8.50 30.62
N ALA A 307 -24.22 -8.91 31.65
CA ALA A 307 -24.58 -8.02 32.76
C ALA A 307 -23.35 -7.45 33.47
N VAL A 308 -22.27 -8.24 33.58
CA VAL A 308 -21.02 -7.80 34.20
C VAL A 308 -20.15 -7.02 33.20
N THR A 309 -20.04 -7.47 31.95
CA THR A 309 -19.21 -6.79 30.95
C THR A 309 -19.75 -5.41 30.57
N SER A 310 -21.07 -5.21 30.59
CA SER A 310 -21.71 -3.90 30.39
C SER A 310 -21.27 -2.86 31.41
N LEU A 311 -21.19 -3.22 32.70
CA LEU A 311 -20.68 -2.30 33.74
C LEU A 311 -19.24 -1.86 33.47
N TRP A 312 -18.40 -2.80 33.02
CA TRP A 312 -17.02 -2.49 32.61
C TRP A 312 -16.96 -1.64 31.33
N HIS A 313 -17.84 -1.90 30.37
CA HIS A 313 -17.97 -1.10 29.16
C HIS A 313 -18.33 0.36 29.50
N GLU A 314 -19.36 0.58 30.31
CA GLU A 314 -19.77 1.92 30.75
C GLU A 314 -18.65 2.67 31.49
N ALA A 315 -17.97 1.99 32.42
CA ALA A 315 -16.85 2.56 33.16
C ALA A 315 -15.70 2.96 32.21
N ARG A 316 -15.41 2.12 31.20
CA ARG A 316 -14.43 2.42 30.15
C ARG A 316 -14.84 3.64 29.32
N GLN A 317 -16.07 3.68 28.80
CA GLN A 317 -16.55 4.81 27.99
C GLN A 317 -16.53 6.13 28.78
N HIS A 318 -16.97 6.10 30.04
CA HIS A 318 -16.90 7.27 30.93
C HIS A 318 -15.47 7.74 31.14
N SER A 319 -14.55 6.82 31.40
CA SER A 319 -13.14 7.15 31.66
C SER A 319 -12.41 7.64 30.41
N LEU A 320 -12.78 7.15 29.21
CA LEU A 320 -12.26 7.66 27.95
C LEU A 320 -12.74 9.10 27.68
N ALA A 321 -14.00 9.40 28.00
CA ALA A 321 -14.55 10.75 27.87
C ALA A 321 -14.07 11.71 28.97
N ASN A 322 -13.78 11.20 30.17
CA ASN A 322 -13.39 11.98 31.35
C ASN A 322 -12.12 11.40 32.01
N PRO A 323 -10.92 11.62 31.43
CA PRO A 323 -9.68 11.01 31.93
C PRO A 323 -9.34 11.37 33.38
N ASP A 324 -9.69 12.58 33.83
CA ASP A 324 -9.43 13.05 35.20
C ASP A 324 -10.41 12.46 36.24
N ASP A 325 -11.52 11.87 35.79
CA ASP A 325 -12.54 11.18 36.61
C ASP A 325 -12.65 9.69 36.21
N ALA A 326 -11.50 9.09 35.88
CA ALA A 326 -11.44 7.68 35.54
C ALA A 326 -11.90 6.82 36.72
N ARG A 327 -12.83 5.90 36.46
CA ARG A 327 -13.47 5.06 37.48
C ARG A 327 -13.62 3.62 37.03
N ILE A 328 -13.68 2.72 38.01
CA ILE A 328 -14.02 1.31 37.83
C ILE A 328 -15.41 1.03 38.42
N PRO A 329 -16.11 -0.03 37.99
CA PRO A 329 -17.41 -0.39 38.55
C PRO A 329 -17.35 -0.65 40.06
N ALA A 330 -18.40 -0.29 40.78
CA ALA A 330 -18.49 -0.55 42.22
C ALA A 330 -18.62 -2.05 42.51
N GLY A 331 -17.92 -2.54 43.54
CA GLY A 331 -17.87 -3.97 43.86
C GLY A 331 -19.23 -4.60 44.17
N ASP A 332 -20.16 -3.84 44.77
CA ASP A 332 -21.50 -4.37 45.07
C ASP A 332 -22.38 -4.45 43.82
N LEU A 333 -22.22 -3.54 42.85
CA LEU A 333 -22.87 -3.65 41.54
C LEU A 333 -22.35 -4.85 40.75
N LEU A 334 -21.05 -5.13 40.81
CA LEU A 334 -20.46 -6.32 40.17
C LEU A 334 -21.00 -7.62 40.80
N LYS A 335 -21.20 -7.66 42.12
CA LYS A 335 -21.81 -8.83 42.78
C LYS A 335 -23.28 -9.02 42.39
N GLU A 336 -24.04 -7.94 42.26
CA GLU A 336 -25.42 -8.00 41.78
C GLU A 336 -25.46 -8.51 40.33
N ALA A 337 -24.67 -7.91 39.43
CA ALA A 337 -24.60 -8.32 38.04
C ALA A 337 -24.15 -9.78 37.86
N ALA A 338 -23.19 -10.26 38.67
CA ALA A 338 -22.71 -11.63 38.62
C ALA A 338 -23.77 -12.68 39.02
N ALA A 339 -24.89 -12.26 39.63
CA ALA A 339 -26.03 -13.15 39.89
C ALA A 339 -26.89 -13.39 38.64
N HIS A 340 -26.64 -12.66 37.54
CA HIS A 340 -27.42 -12.65 36.30
C HIS A 340 -26.59 -13.16 35.12
N CYS A 341 -25.89 -14.28 35.30
CA CYS A 341 -24.95 -14.84 34.32
C CYS A 341 -25.09 -16.36 34.11
N ASP A 342 -26.22 -16.97 34.48
CA ASP A 342 -26.43 -18.41 34.28
C ASP A 342 -26.64 -18.72 32.79
N ILE A 343 -25.81 -19.60 32.22
CA ILE A 343 -25.92 -20.02 30.82
C ILE A 343 -27.27 -20.72 30.53
N ASN A 344 -27.89 -21.34 31.54
CA ASN A 344 -29.16 -22.04 31.41
C ASN A 344 -30.38 -21.10 31.33
N ASP A 345 -30.17 -19.79 31.48
CA ASP A 345 -31.19 -18.79 31.21
C ASP A 345 -31.29 -18.46 29.71
N LEU A 346 -30.29 -18.81 28.90
CA LEU A 346 -30.35 -18.74 27.45
C LEU A 346 -31.02 -20.00 26.89
N ILE A 347 -32.19 -19.83 26.27
CA ILE A 347 -32.99 -20.93 25.70
C ILE A 347 -33.05 -20.74 24.19
N LEU A 348 -32.61 -21.75 23.45
CA LEU A 348 -32.67 -21.78 21.99
C LEU A 348 -33.79 -22.72 21.52
N ASP A 349 -34.64 -22.25 20.62
CA ASP A 349 -35.62 -23.07 19.90
C ASP A 349 -35.21 -23.16 18.42
N HIS A 350 -34.53 -24.24 18.07
CA HIS A 350 -34.05 -24.48 16.71
C HIS A 350 -35.18 -24.69 15.70
N ALA A 351 -36.35 -25.16 16.13
CA ALA A 351 -37.48 -25.39 15.23
C ALA A 351 -38.19 -24.09 14.88
N ALA A 352 -38.32 -23.18 15.87
CA ALA A 352 -38.87 -21.85 15.66
C ALA A 352 -37.85 -20.84 15.12
N GLY A 353 -36.55 -21.10 15.25
CA GLY A 353 -35.49 -20.15 14.91
C GLY A 353 -35.44 -18.97 15.87
N THR A 354 -35.67 -19.21 17.16
CA THR A 354 -35.77 -18.15 18.17
C THR A 354 -34.84 -18.41 19.35
N ALA A 355 -34.47 -17.32 20.05
CA ALA A 355 -33.77 -17.37 21.33
C ALA A 355 -34.55 -16.58 22.38
N PHE A 356 -34.46 -17.00 23.64
CA PHE A 356 -35.08 -16.33 24.78
C PHE A 356 -34.14 -16.33 25.98
N ILE A 357 -34.02 -15.18 26.65
CA ILE A 357 -33.32 -15.06 27.93
C ILE A 357 -34.36 -15.04 29.05
N ARG A 358 -34.30 -16.00 29.97
CA ARG A 358 -35.28 -16.13 31.06
C ARG A 358 -35.16 -15.02 32.11
N ASP A 359 -33.94 -14.68 32.50
CA ASP A 359 -33.67 -13.66 33.52
C ASP A 359 -33.75 -12.25 32.89
N PRO A 360 -34.67 -11.37 33.36
CA PRO A 360 -34.82 -10.02 32.80
C PRO A 360 -33.63 -9.09 33.02
N LYS A 361 -32.66 -9.47 33.86
CA LYS A 361 -31.44 -8.69 34.11
C LYS A 361 -30.20 -9.27 33.43
N ALA A 362 -30.30 -10.44 32.81
CA ALA A 362 -29.20 -11.07 32.10
C ALA A 362 -29.10 -10.57 30.67
N SER A 363 -27.91 -10.67 30.08
CA SER A 363 -27.67 -10.33 28.68
C SER A 363 -26.53 -11.17 28.10
N VAL A 364 -26.58 -11.41 26.80
CA VAL A 364 -25.50 -12.05 26.06
C VAL A 364 -24.42 -11.03 25.68
N ASP A 365 -23.17 -11.45 25.79
CA ASP A 365 -21.98 -10.83 25.23
C ASP A 365 -21.14 -11.92 24.55
N VAL A 366 -21.13 -11.88 23.22
CA VAL A 366 -20.44 -12.86 22.38
C VAL A 366 -19.00 -12.48 22.05
N GLY A 367 -18.47 -11.39 22.61
CA GLY A 367 -17.16 -10.83 22.24
C GLY A 367 -15.99 -11.82 22.35
N ALA A 368 -16.10 -12.83 23.21
CA ALA A 368 -15.11 -13.89 23.38
C ALA A 368 -15.05 -14.90 22.21
N ILE A 369 -16.14 -15.07 21.45
CA ILE A 369 -16.26 -16.11 20.41
C ILE A 369 -16.65 -15.56 19.03
N ALA A 370 -17.29 -14.39 18.96
CA ALA A 370 -17.89 -13.83 17.75
C ALA A 370 -16.92 -13.68 16.59
N LYS A 371 -15.72 -13.13 16.83
CA LYS A 371 -14.71 -12.94 15.76
C LYS A 371 -14.15 -14.26 15.24
N GLY A 372 -14.00 -15.27 16.08
CA GLY A 372 -13.57 -16.60 15.65
C GLY A 372 -14.63 -17.28 14.78
N TYR A 373 -15.89 -17.20 15.20
CA TYR A 373 -17.00 -17.73 14.42
C TYR A 373 -17.23 -16.97 13.09
N ALA A 374 -17.14 -15.64 13.11
CA ALA A 374 -17.17 -14.80 11.91
C ALA A 374 -16.04 -15.16 10.93
N LEU A 375 -14.83 -15.43 11.46
CA LEU A 375 -13.70 -15.88 10.66
C LEU A 375 -14.03 -17.19 9.93
N ASP A 376 -14.64 -18.16 10.62
CA ASP A 376 -15.01 -19.45 10.03
C ASP A 376 -16.07 -19.30 8.92
N LEU A 377 -17.07 -18.43 9.12
CA LEU A 377 -18.07 -18.11 8.09
C LEU A 377 -17.43 -17.48 6.85
N LEU A 378 -16.59 -16.46 7.03
CA LEU A 378 -15.93 -15.77 5.93
C LEU A 378 -14.93 -16.67 5.19
N VAL A 379 -14.23 -17.55 5.91
CA VAL A 379 -13.34 -18.56 5.32
C VAL A 379 -14.13 -19.52 4.44
N LYS A 380 -15.32 -19.95 4.88
CA LYS A 380 -16.20 -20.79 4.08
C LYS A 380 -16.66 -20.07 2.82
N ASP A 381 -17.07 -18.81 2.93
CA ASP A 381 -17.53 -17.99 1.80
C ASP A 381 -16.42 -17.74 0.78
N LEU A 382 -15.21 -17.40 1.24
CA LEU A 382 -14.03 -17.25 0.38
C LEU A 382 -13.68 -18.54 -0.37
N LYS A 383 -13.71 -19.70 0.30
CA LYS A 383 -13.45 -21.00 -0.34
C LYS A 383 -14.51 -21.35 -1.38
N LEU A 384 -15.78 -21.09 -1.09
CA LEU A 384 -16.87 -21.28 -2.05
C LEU A 384 -16.74 -20.35 -3.27
N ALA A 385 -16.20 -19.15 -3.06
CA ALA A 385 -15.88 -18.20 -4.12
C ALA A 385 -14.57 -18.52 -4.87
N GLY A 386 -13.91 -19.64 -4.58
CA GLY A 386 -12.71 -20.11 -5.30
C GLY A 386 -11.37 -19.57 -4.77
N ALA A 387 -11.35 -18.87 -3.63
CA ALA A 387 -10.10 -18.43 -3.03
C ALA A 387 -9.37 -19.61 -2.36
N GLU A 388 -8.27 -20.08 -2.97
CA GLU A 388 -7.49 -21.22 -2.47
C GLU A 388 -6.35 -20.81 -1.53
N ASN A 389 -5.66 -19.71 -1.83
CA ASN A 389 -4.45 -19.26 -1.12
C ASN A 389 -4.66 -17.85 -0.55
N PHE A 390 -5.04 -17.77 0.72
CA PHE A 390 -5.34 -16.49 1.37
C PHE A 390 -5.01 -16.51 2.86
N LEU A 391 -4.83 -15.32 3.42
CA LEU A 391 -4.77 -15.09 4.86
C LEU A 391 -5.85 -14.07 5.22
N LEU A 392 -6.70 -14.43 6.18
CA LEU A 392 -7.72 -13.57 6.74
C LEU A 392 -7.40 -13.33 8.22
N ASP A 393 -7.36 -12.06 8.62
CA ASP A 393 -7.08 -11.62 9.99
C ASP A 393 -8.21 -10.71 10.46
N LEU A 394 -9.00 -11.13 11.45
CA LEU A 394 -10.06 -10.35 12.08
C LEU A 394 -9.58 -9.90 13.47
N GLY A 395 -8.84 -8.80 13.52
CA GLY A 395 -8.39 -8.21 14.77
C GLY A 395 -7.54 -9.14 15.64
N GLY A 396 -6.69 -9.96 15.02
CA GLY A 396 -5.85 -10.96 15.67
C GLY A 396 -6.36 -12.41 15.56
N ASN A 397 -7.58 -12.64 15.06
CA ASN A 397 -8.08 -13.99 14.75
C ASN A 397 -7.68 -14.32 13.32
N ILE A 398 -6.74 -15.25 13.16
CA ILE A 398 -6.07 -15.48 11.87
C ILE A 398 -6.41 -16.85 11.31
N TYR A 399 -6.85 -16.89 10.05
CA TYR A 399 -6.92 -18.08 9.22
C TYR A 399 -5.93 -17.97 8.06
N ALA A 400 -5.16 -19.03 7.83
CA ALA A 400 -4.29 -19.16 6.66
C ALA A 400 -4.73 -20.38 5.84
N GLY A 401 -5.25 -20.12 4.64
CA GLY A 401 -5.67 -21.12 3.67
C GLY A 401 -4.64 -21.30 2.56
N GLY A 402 -4.47 -22.55 2.12
CA GLY A 402 -3.60 -22.90 0.99
C GLY A 402 -2.15 -23.16 1.39
N ILE A 403 -1.21 -22.88 0.49
CA ILE A 403 0.22 -23.16 0.66
C ILE A 403 1.04 -21.87 0.75
N ASN A 404 2.13 -21.93 1.52
CA ASN A 404 3.12 -20.86 1.50
C ASN A 404 3.91 -20.88 0.18
N ILE A 405 3.46 -20.07 -0.77
CA ILE A 405 4.00 -20.00 -2.13
C ILE A 405 5.46 -19.54 -2.15
N LEU A 406 5.93 -18.83 -1.10
CA LEU A 406 7.33 -18.39 -0.96
C LEU A 406 8.28 -19.50 -0.44
N LYS A 407 7.75 -20.58 0.15
CA LYS A 407 8.56 -21.68 0.71
C LYS A 407 8.83 -22.79 -0.31
N ASN A 408 7.92 -22.98 -1.26
CA ASN A 408 8.05 -23.98 -2.33
C ASN A 408 8.87 -23.49 -3.54
N SER A 409 9.37 -22.26 -3.51
CA SER A 409 10.22 -21.67 -4.57
C SER A 409 11.73 -21.75 -4.27
N LYS A 410 12.14 -22.56 -3.28
CA LYS A 410 13.54 -22.90 -2.98
C LYS A 410 13.76 -24.38 -3.25
#